data_AF-A0A3C1FTS6-F1
#
_entry.id   AF-A0A3C1FTS6-F1
#
_cell.length_a   1.000
_cell.length_b   1.000
_cell.length_c   1.000
_cell.angle_alpha   90.00
_cell.angle_beta   90.00
_cell.angle_gamma   90.00
#
_symmetry.space_group_name_H-M   'P 1'
#
loop_
_entity.id
_entity.type
_entity.pdbx_description
1 polymer ?
#
loop_
_entity_poly.entity_id
_entity_poly.type
_entity_poly.pdbx_seq_one_letter_code
_entity_poly.pdbx_strand_id
1 'polypeptide(L)'
;MVEAADAASAPQILAVIRELELPLVLLFNRSRLMVLPQGISKSTGLRAALNALRLLAHNAIGIGDAENDHDLLAECEIAVAVSWGSAQLQKEANEI
;
A
#
# COMPACT_ATOMS: atom_id res chain seq x y z
N MET A 1 -4.46 14.40 -3.43
CA MET A 1 -3.23 14.74 -2.67
C MET A 1 -2.82 13.50 -1.91
N VAL A 2 -1.61 13.00 -2.12
CA VAL A 2 -1.01 11.96 -1.28
C VAL A 2 -0.08 12.70 -0.35
N GLU A 3 -0.47 12.85 0.91
CA GLU A 3 0.36 13.54 1.89
C GLU A 3 0.86 12.55 2.94
N ALA A 4 2.15 12.65 3.27
CA ALA A 4 2.79 11.83 4.28
C ALA A 4 3.00 12.66 5.53
N ALA A 5 2.31 12.29 6.60
CA ALA A 5 2.48 12.84 7.93
C ALA A 5 3.31 11.89 8.81
N ASP A 6 3.75 12.40 9.96
CA ASP A 6 4.27 11.53 11.01
C ASP A 6 3.15 10.65 11.59
N ALA A 7 3.43 9.37 11.83
CA ALA A 7 2.45 8.43 12.37
C ALA A 7 1.88 8.87 13.73
N ALA A 8 2.63 9.64 14.53
CA ALA A 8 2.17 10.19 15.80
C ALA A 8 1.00 11.18 15.65
N SER A 9 0.81 11.75 14.45
CA SER A 9 -0.29 12.68 14.15
C SER A 9 -1.59 11.98 13.72
N ALA A 10 -1.63 10.65 13.72
CA ALA A 10 -2.79 9.88 13.27
C ALA A 10 -4.10 10.23 14.00
N PRO A 11 -4.15 10.40 15.33
CA PRO A 11 -5.39 10.77 16.02
C PRO A 11 -5.94 12.13 15.58
N GLN A 12 -5.06 13.13 15.38
CA GLN A 12 -5.43 14.47 14.96
C GLN A 12 -5.93 14.48 13.52
N ILE A 13 -5.24 13.78 12.63
CA ILE A 13 -5.63 13.65 11.22
C ILE A 13 -6.98 12.94 11.10
N LEU A 14 -7.19 11.84 11.82
CA LEU A 14 -8.47 11.13 11.82
C LEU A 14 -9.62 12.00 12.35
N ALA A 15 -9.36 12.83 13.38
CA ALA A 15 -10.35 13.76 13.90
C ALA A 15 -10.78 14.78 12.83
N VAL A 16 -9.83 15.38 12.11
CA VAL A 16 -10.11 16.34 11.03
C VAL A 16 -10.85 15.68 9.87
N ILE A 17 -10.43 14.48 9.44
CA ILE A 17 -11.11 13.74 8.37
C ILE A 17 -12.57 13.49 8.73
N ARG A 18 -12.84 13.13 9.99
CA ARG A 18 -14.20 12.90 10.49
C ARG A 18 -15.01 14.18 10.59
N GLU A 19 -14.43 15.27 11.11
CA GLU A 19 -15.10 16.57 11.24
C GLU A 19 -15.50 17.14 9.87
N LEU A 20 -14.65 16.95 8.86
CA LEU A 20 -14.87 17.44 7.51
C LEU A 20 -15.56 16.42 6.59
N GLU A 21 -15.95 15.26 7.13
CA GLU A 21 -16.61 14.16 6.40
C GLU A 21 -15.89 13.77 5.08
N LEU A 22 -14.55 13.76 5.11
CA LEU A 22 -13.75 13.53 3.91
C LEU A 22 -13.61 12.02 3.61
N PRO A 23 -13.83 11.57 2.36
CA PRO A 23 -13.70 10.17 1.96
C PRO A 23 -12.22 9.80 1.71
N LEU A 24 -11.40 9.89 2.75
CA LEU A 24 -9.96 9.63 2.71
C LEU A 24 -9.60 8.30 3.38
N VAL A 25 -8.54 7.68 2.89
CA VAL A 25 -7.97 6.44 3.41
C VAL A 25 -6.68 6.77 4.14
N LEU A 26 -6.52 6.17 5.32
CA LEU A 26 -5.33 6.24 6.14
C LEU A 26 -4.53 4.95 6.00
N LEU A 27 -3.26 5.06 5.66
CA LEU A 27 -2.37 3.90 5.49
C LEU A 27 -1.06 4.15 6.22
N PHE A 28 -0.65 3.22 7.09
CA PHE A 28 0.64 3.31 7.78
C PHE A 28 1.75 2.73 6.91
N ASN A 29 2.90 3.40 6.91
CA ASN A 29 4.11 2.93 6.27
C ASN A 29 5.28 3.30 7.19
N ARG A 30 5.78 2.33 7.96
CA ARG A 30 6.78 2.53 9.01
C ARG A 30 6.37 3.65 9.97
N SER A 31 7.20 4.69 10.11
CA SER A 31 6.93 5.86 10.97
C SER A 31 6.06 6.93 10.31
N ARG A 32 5.47 6.65 9.14
CA ARG A 32 4.64 7.60 8.39
C ARG A 32 3.19 7.16 8.33
N LEU A 33 2.31 8.16 8.33
CA LEU A 33 0.92 8.02 7.97
C LEU A 33 0.71 8.63 6.59
N MET A 34 0.27 7.81 5.63
CA MET A 34 -0.13 8.24 4.30
C MET A 34 -1.64 8.53 4.30
N VAL A 35 -2.02 9.70 3.80
CA VAL A 35 -3.43 10.10 3.61
C VAL A 35 -3.72 10.15 2.11
N LEU A 36 -4.69 9.35 1.67
CA LEU A 36 -4.94 9.07 0.25
C LEU A 36 -6.43 9.25 -0.08
N PRO A 37 -6.79 9.60 -1.34
CA PRO A 37 -8.14 9.39 -1.83
C PRO A 37 -8.52 7.91 -1.83
N GLN A 38 -9.81 7.63 -1.69
CA GLN A 38 -10.33 6.27 -1.85
C GLN A 38 -9.97 5.70 -3.23
N GLY A 39 -9.55 4.43 -3.25
CA GLY A 39 -9.20 3.73 -4.49
C GLY A 39 -7.79 4.00 -5.02
N ILE A 40 -6.96 4.76 -4.29
CA ILE A 40 -5.54 4.93 -4.61
C ILE A 40 -4.70 3.98 -3.74
N SER A 41 -3.91 3.13 -4.38
CA SER A 41 -3.08 2.12 -3.73
C SER A 41 -1.98 1.59 -4.67
N LYS A 42 -1.08 0.73 -4.18
CA LYS A 42 -0.03 0.13 -5.05
C LYS A 42 -0.65 -0.88 -6.03
N SER A 43 -1.62 -1.68 -5.60
CA SER A 43 -2.34 -2.63 -6.48
C SER A 43 -3.08 -1.92 -7.62
N THR A 44 -3.76 -0.81 -7.34
CA THR A 44 -4.48 -0.04 -8.37
C THR A 44 -3.52 0.61 -9.36
N GLY A 45 -2.38 1.12 -8.89
CA GLY A 45 -1.29 1.59 -9.75
C GLY A 45 -0.69 0.48 -10.61
N LEU A 46 -0.42 -0.70 -10.03
CA LEU A 46 0.06 -1.87 -10.76
C LEU A 46 -0.92 -2.27 -11.87
N ARG A 47 -2.21 -2.36 -11.56
CA ARG A 47 -3.23 -2.72 -12.55
C ARG A 47 -3.29 -1.73 -13.71
N ALA A 48 -3.18 -0.43 -13.41
CA ALA A 48 -3.09 0.60 -14.45
C ALA A 48 -1.85 0.43 -15.33
N ALA A 49 -0.69 0.12 -14.74
CA ALA A 49 0.55 -0.12 -15.47
C ALA A 49 0.48 -1.37 -16.35
N LEU A 50 -0.02 -2.49 -15.81
CA LEU A 50 -0.20 -3.74 -16.56
C LEU A 50 -1.14 -3.56 -17.75
N ASN A 51 -2.25 -2.85 -17.55
CA ASN A 51 -3.19 -2.51 -18.62
C ASN A 51 -2.52 -1.69 -19.74
N ALA A 52 -1.69 -0.71 -19.38
CA ALA A 52 -0.95 0.09 -20.37
C ALA A 52 0.05 -0.76 -21.18
N LEU A 53 0.64 -1.78 -20.54
CA LEU A 53 1.59 -2.71 -21.16
C LEU A 53 0.92 -3.92 -21.85
N ARG A 54 -0.41 -4.05 -21.74
CA ARG A 54 -1.19 -5.21 -22.22
C ARG A 54 -0.71 -6.53 -21.62
N LEU A 55 -0.34 -6.50 -20.34
CA LEU A 55 0.05 -7.65 -19.55
C LEU A 55 -1.04 -7.98 -18.54
N LEU A 56 -1.00 -9.19 -18.00
CA LEU A 56 -1.90 -9.63 -16.93
C LEU A 56 -1.10 -9.74 -15.63
N ALA A 57 -1.78 -9.66 -14.49
CA ALA A 57 -1.14 -9.72 -13.17
C ALA A 57 -0.41 -11.05 -12.91
N HIS A 58 -0.81 -12.12 -13.60
CA HIS A 58 -0.11 -13.40 -13.61
C HIS A 58 1.31 -13.31 -14.21
N ASN A 59 1.58 -12.32 -15.05
CA ASN A 59 2.92 -12.08 -15.59
C ASN A 59 3.79 -11.22 -14.66
N ALA A 60 3.33 -10.90 -13.45
CA ALA A 60 3.99 -9.99 -12.54
C ALA A 60 4.47 -10.69 -11.26
N ILE A 61 5.66 -10.28 -10.82
CA ILE A 61 6.22 -10.62 -9.51
C ILE A 61 6.16 -9.36 -8.66
N GLY A 62 5.45 -9.42 -7.53
CA GLY A 62 5.39 -8.35 -6.54
C GLY A 62 6.56 -8.47 -5.57
N ILE A 63 7.30 -7.39 -5.36
CA ILE A 63 8.39 -7.34 -4.37
C ILE A 63 8.11 -6.18 -3.43
N GLY A 64 8.02 -6.46 -2.12
CA GLY A 64 7.68 -5.48 -1.10
C GLY A 64 8.59 -5.52 0.11
N ASP A 65 8.57 -4.43 0.88
CA ASP A 65 9.37 -4.28 2.11
C ASP A 65 8.61 -3.70 3.29
N ALA A 66 7.44 -3.09 3.08
CA ALA A 66 6.71 -2.36 4.11
C ALA A 66 5.20 -2.64 4.09
N GLU A 67 4.49 -2.02 5.03
CA GLU A 67 3.06 -2.24 5.26
C GLU A 67 2.19 -1.78 4.07
N ASN A 68 2.66 -0.84 3.26
CA ASN A 68 1.91 -0.40 2.08
C ASN A 68 2.07 -1.32 0.87
N ASP A 69 2.81 -2.43 0.98
CA ASP A 69 2.98 -3.43 -0.07
C ASP A 69 2.01 -4.61 0.01
N HIS A 70 1.23 -4.73 1.09
CA HIS A 70 0.31 -5.86 1.28
C HIS A 70 -0.65 -6.04 0.09
N ASP A 71 -1.23 -4.95 -0.41
CA ASP A 71 -2.15 -5.00 -1.53
C ASP A 71 -1.44 -5.26 -2.87
N LEU A 72 -0.20 -4.77 -3.03
CA LEU A 72 0.64 -5.08 -4.18
C LEU A 72 0.94 -6.59 -4.27
N LEU A 73 1.38 -7.18 -3.16
CA LEU A 73 1.70 -8.59 -3.09
C LEU A 73 0.48 -9.47 -3.36
N ALA A 74 -0.69 -9.07 -2.87
CA ALA A 74 -1.95 -9.80 -3.09
C ALA A 74 -2.43 -9.76 -4.56
N GLU A 75 -1.99 -8.78 -5.36
CA GLU A 75 -2.39 -8.67 -6.77
C GLU A 75 -1.51 -9.52 -7.70
N CYS A 76 -0.25 -9.78 -7.34
CA CYS A 76 0.70 -10.53 -8.16
C CYS A 76 0.56 -12.04 -7.97
N GLU A 77 0.92 -12.83 -8.99
CA GLU A 77 0.92 -14.30 -8.87
C GLU A 77 2.05 -14.81 -7.99
N ILE A 78 3.21 -14.14 -8.03
CA ILE A 78 4.32 -14.43 -7.11
C ILE A 78 4.58 -13.17 -6.27
N ALA A 79 4.50 -13.33 -4.97
CA ALA A 79 4.78 -12.32 -3.97
C ALA A 79 6.10 -12.62 -3.25
N VAL A 80 6.98 -11.64 -3.17
CA VAL A 80 8.27 -11.71 -2.48
C VAL A 80 8.35 -10.57 -1.46
N ALA A 81 8.74 -10.89 -0.24
CA ALA A 81 8.97 -9.89 0.81
C ALA A 81 10.44 -9.91 1.21
N VAL A 82 11.12 -8.79 1.06
CA VAL A 82 12.57 -8.74 1.36
C VAL A 82 12.87 -9.10 2.82
N SER A 83 14.00 -9.77 3.05
CA SER A 83 14.42 -10.25 4.37
C SER A 83 14.55 -9.17 5.46
N TRP A 84 14.84 -7.93 5.10
CA TRP A 84 14.89 -6.78 6.02
C TRP A 84 13.57 -6.00 6.12
N GLY A 85 12.52 -6.51 5.47
CA GLY A 85 11.20 -5.89 5.42
C GLY A 85 10.32 -6.18 6.64
N SER A 86 9.07 -5.74 6.56
CA SER A 86 8.06 -6.01 7.59
C SER A 86 7.88 -7.52 7.81
N ALA A 87 7.99 -7.94 9.07
CA ALA A 87 7.75 -9.33 9.46
C ALA A 87 6.31 -9.79 9.16
N GLN A 88 5.35 -8.85 9.13
CA GLN A 88 3.98 -9.18 8.75
C GLN A 88 3.88 -9.41 7.24
N LEU A 89 4.57 -8.60 6.44
CA LEU A 89 4.62 -8.76 4.99
C LEU A 89 5.31 -10.08 4.60
N GLN A 90 6.39 -10.45 5.30
CA GLN A 90 7.09 -11.73 5.09
C GLN A 90 6.22 -12.96 5.32
N LYS A 91 5.22 -12.90 6.21
CA LYS A 91 4.29 -14.01 6.45
C LYS A 91 3.28 -14.21 5.32
N GLU A 92 3.04 -13.17 4.53
CA GLU A 92 2.03 -13.16 3.47
C GLU A 92 2.66 -13.38 2.08
N ALA A 93 3.98 -13.27 1.97
CA ALA A 93 4.72 -13.55 0.75
C ALA A 93 4.90 -15.05 0.49
N ASN A 94 5.08 -15.40 -0.78
CA ASN A 94 5.45 -16.76 -1.18
C ASN A 94 6.93 -17.05 -0.89
N GLU A 95 7.79 -16.03 -1.01
CA GLU A 95 9.25 -16.12 -0.84
C GLU A 95 9.80 -14.91 -0.05
N ILE A 96 10.99 -15.08 0.54
CA ILE A 96 11.72 -14.04 1.31
C ILE A 96 13.06 -13.67 0.66
#